data_AF-A0A3M7NGQ2-F1
#
_entry.id   AF-A0A3M7NGQ2-F1
#
_cell.length_a   1.000
_cell.length_b   1.000
_cell.length_c   1.000
_cell.angle_alpha   90.00
_cell.angle_beta   90.00
_cell.angle_gamma   90.00
#
_symmetry.space_group_name_H-M   'P 1'
#
loop_
_entity.id
_entity.type
_entity.pdbx_description
1 polymer ?
#
loop_
_entity_poly.entity_id
_entity_poly.type
_entity_poly.pdbx_seq_one_letter_code
_entity_poly.pdbx_strand_id
1 'polypeptide(L)'
;MVVKNQDFRPSDYKGNTMKQYPRPSHADFTYLEKYGIRASSDPEVAARMEHCIADFRDRQDSIGGTVTCVIRNVPTGLGEPVFSKLEATLAHGMLSIPATKGFEIGSGFEGTEIPGSAHNDMFIRNPDTDSVSKNGFAKPKLTTSTNNSGGVQGGITNGAHIFFRAQFQSWRQWLRFAFWTLS
;
A
#
# COMPACT_ATOMS: atom_id res chain seq x y z
N MET A 1 -11.25 12.18 19.17
CA MET A 1 -10.43 13.08 18.32
C MET A 1 -11.38 13.87 17.43
N VAL A 2 -11.36 15.21 17.47
CA VAL A 2 -12.20 16.06 16.63
C VAL A 2 -11.28 16.78 15.65
N VAL A 3 -11.38 16.44 14.36
CA VAL A 3 -10.67 17.14 13.28
C VAL A 3 -11.66 18.14 12.68
N LYS A 4 -11.42 19.44 12.89
CA LYS A 4 -12.24 20.48 12.28
C LYS A 4 -11.75 20.67 10.85
N ASN A 5 -12.61 20.36 9.87
CA ASN A 5 -12.32 20.64 8.47
C ASN A 5 -12.22 22.15 8.28
N GLN A 6 -11.02 22.65 8.02
CA GLN A 6 -10.76 24.04 7.66
C GLN A 6 -10.40 24.04 6.18
N ASP A 7 -11.22 24.69 5.37
CA ASP A 7 -10.91 25.11 4.00
C ASP A 7 -11.05 24.07 2.86
N PHE A 8 -12.23 24.08 2.23
CA PHE A 8 -12.37 23.76 0.81
C PHE A 8 -11.95 24.98 -0.02
N ARG A 9 -10.71 25.02 -0.50
CA ARG A 9 -10.19 26.04 -1.44
C ARG A 9 -10.05 25.45 -2.84
N PRO A 10 -11.09 25.53 -3.70
CA PRO A 10 -11.06 24.95 -5.04
C PRO A 10 -10.04 25.62 -5.99
N SER A 11 -9.46 26.77 -5.60
CA SER A 11 -8.38 27.45 -6.31
C SER A 11 -7.04 26.69 -6.27
N ASP A 12 -6.77 25.93 -5.21
CA ASP A 12 -5.49 25.23 -5.02
C ASP A 12 -5.33 24.02 -5.94
N TYR A 13 -6.43 23.63 -6.60
CA TYR A 13 -6.49 22.57 -7.59
C TYR A 13 -6.43 23.07 -9.04
N LYS A 14 -6.31 24.39 -9.26
CA LYS A 14 -6.24 25.00 -10.60
C LYS A 14 -4.83 25.51 -10.89
N GLY A 15 -4.18 24.97 -11.94
CA GLY A 15 -2.93 25.48 -12.52
C GLY A 15 -1.68 24.62 -12.29
N ASN A 16 -0.54 25.07 -12.85
CA ASN A 16 0.79 24.41 -12.79
C ASN A 16 1.37 24.30 -11.36
N THR A 17 0.71 24.86 -10.34
CA THR A 17 1.12 24.89 -8.94
C THR A 17 1.27 23.47 -8.35
N MET A 18 0.45 22.50 -8.76
CA MET A 18 0.57 21.09 -8.32
C MET A 18 1.83 20.39 -8.84
N LYS A 19 2.44 20.88 -9.93
CA LYS A 19 3.72 20.36 -10.44
C LYS A 19 4.92 20.95 -9.70
N GLN A 20 4.81 22.17 -9.18
CA GLN A 20 5.91 22.88 -8.52
C GLN A 20 6.02 22.62 -7.01
N TYR A 21 4.91 22.38 -6.31
CA TYR A 21 4.92 22.24 -4.85
C TYR A 21 4.54 20.82 -4.39
N PRO A 22 5.18 20.27 -3.34
CA PRO A 22 4.80 18.99 -2.76
C PRO A 22 3.43 19.11 -2.08
N ARG A 23 2.57 18.10 -2.30
CA ARG A 23 1.19 18.14 -1.78
C ARG A 23 1.17 18.02 -0.25
N PRO A 24 0.35 18.81 0.47
CA PRO A 24 0.22 18.70 1.92
C PRO A 24 -0.18 17.27 2.33
N SER A 25 0.47 16.72 3.35
CA SER A 25 0.26 15.35 3.85
C SER A 25 0.61 14.21 2.88
N HIS A 26 1.42 14.48 1.85
CA HIS A 26 1.87 13.46 0.92
C HIS A 26 3.39 13.27 0.94
N ALA A 27 3.85 12.11 0.46
CA ALA A 27 5.27 11.74 0.50
C ALA A 27 6.13 12.47 -0.54
N ASP A 28 5.54 13.41 -1.31
CA ASP A 28 6.23 14.19 -2.34
C ASP A 28 7.47 14.91 -1.77
N PHE A 29 7.31 15.58 -0.61
CA PHE A 29 8.40 16.34 0.03
C PHE A 29 9.51 15.43 0.55
N THR A 30 9.14 14.36 1.27
CA THR A 30 10.12 13.45 1.89
C THR A 30 10.88 12.62 0.87
N TYR A 31 10.29 12.33 -0.29
CA TYR A 31 10.99 11.68 -1.40
C TYR A 31 11.91 12.65 -2.16
N LEU A 32 11.46 13.88 -2.41
CA LEU A 32 12.28 14.90 -3.05
C LEU A 32 13.55 15.21 -2.27
N GLU A 33 13.46 15.37 -0.94
CA GLU A 33 14.65 15.60 -0.11
C GLU A 33 15.62 14.41 -0.09
N LYS A 34 15.09 13.19 -0.01
CA LYS A 34 15.93 12.00 0.22
C LYS A 34 16.55 11.44 -1.05
N TYR A 35 15.84 11.54 -2.18
CA TYR A 35 16.21 10.88 -3.42
C TYR A 35 16.31 11.84 -4.62
N GLY A 36 15.99 13.13 -4.44
CA GLY A 36 15.96 14.11 -5.53
C GLY A 36 14.84 13.87 -6.56
N ILE A 37 13.94 12.93 -6.30
CA ILE A 37 12.85 12.51 -7.19
C ILE A 37 11.54 12.47 -6.41
N ARG A 38 10.40 12.80 -7.06
CA ARG A 38 9.08 12.57 -6.45
C ARG A 38 8.86 11.07 -6.24
N ALA A 39 7.99 10.72 -5.30
CA ALA A 39 7.65 9.34 -4.95
C ALA A 39 6.99 8.61 -6.13
N SER A 40 7.79 8.21 -7.10
CA SER A 40 7.41 7.32 -8.17
C SER A 40 8.42 6.19 -8.21
N SER A 41 7.92 4.99 -7.94
CA SER A 41 8.63 3.74 -8.16
C SER A 41 8.98 3.65 -9.64
N ASP A 42 10.26 3.74 -9.98
CA ASP A 42 10.79 3.69 -11.35
C ASP A 42 10.30 4.81 -12.30
N PRO A 43 11.18 5.71 -12.79
CA PRO A 43 10.78 6.80 -13.69
C PRO A 43 10.15 6.31 -15.00
N GLU A 44 10.48 5.11 -15.49
CA GLU A 44 9.87 4.57 -16.70
C GLU A 44 8.42 4.12 -16.43
N VAL A 45 8.20 3.42 -15.31
CA VAL A 45 6.86 2.99 -14.88
C VAL A 45 6.00 4.20 -14.55
N ALA A 46 6.58 5.23 -13.94
CA ALA A 46 5.94 6.52 -13.68
C ALA A 46 5.37 7.13 -14.96
N ALA A 47 6.21 7.25 -16.00
CA ALA A 47 5.82 7.84 -17.27
C ALA A 47 4.72 7.03 -17.95
N ARG A 48 4.79 5.69 -17.89
CA ARG A 48 3.74 4.80 -18.42
C ARG A 48 2.42 4.96 -17.67
N MET A 49 2.46 5.08 -16.34
CA MET A 49 1.26 5.34 -15.52
C MET A 49 0.67 6.71 -15.83
N GLU A 50 1.48 7.75 -15.94
CA GLU A 50 1.05 9.10 -16.31
C GLU A 50 0.38 9.13 -17.68
N HIS A 51 0.99 8.46 -18.67
CA HIS A 51 0.42 8.36 -20.02
C HIS A 51 -0.92 7.63 -20.01
N CYS A 52 -1.02 6.48 -19.32
CA CYS A 52 -2.28 5.75 -19.16
C CYS A 52 -3.37 6.61 -18.51
N ILE A 53 -3.06 7.31 -17.41
CA ILE A 53 -4.02 8.20 -16.74
C ILE A 53 -4.43 9.36 -17.65
N ALA A 54 -3.50 9.93 -18.43
CA ALA A 54 -3.79 10.99 -19.40
C ALA A 54 -4.74 10.50 -20.50
N ASP A 55 -4.51 9.32 -21.07
CA ASP A 55 -5.36 8.76 -22.14
C ASP A 55 -6.81 8.54 -21.65
N PHE A 56 -6.98 7.99 -20.45
CA PHE A 56 -8.32 7.80 -19.87
C PHE A 56 -8.98 9.13 -19.51
N ARG A 57 -8.21 10.11 -19.01
CA ARG A 57 -8.71 11.47 -18.76
C ARG A 57 -9.21 12.12 -20.05
N ASP A 58 -8.44 12.03 -21.12
CA ASP A 58 -8.76 12.66 -22.41
C ASP A 58 -9.99 11.98 -23.06
N ARG A 59 -10.23 10.69 -22.77
CA ARG A 59 -11.45 9.94 -23.12
C ARG A 59 -12.63 10.18 -22.17
N GLN A 60 -12.50 11.06 -21.18
CA GLN A 60 -13.49 11.30 -20.12
C GLN A 60 -13.91 10.02 -19.37
N ASP A 61 -12.97 9.10 -19.20
CA ASP A 61 -13.15 7.82 -18.53
C ASP A 61 -12.17 7.69 -17.35
N SER A 62 -12.23 6.58 -16.63
CA SER A 62 -11.39 6.32 -15.46
C SER A 62 -10.82 4.91 -15.51
N ILE A 63 -9.67 4.73 -14.89
CA ILE A 63 -9.05 3.43 -14.70
C ILE A 63 -8.91 3.13 -13.22
N GLY A 64 -9.01 1.84 -12.85
CA GLY A 64 -8.69 1.36 -11.51
C GLY A 64 -7.20 1.34 -11.25
N GLY A 65 -6.79 0.85 -10.09
CA GLY A 65 -5.39 0.73 -9.74
C GLY A 65 -5.14 -0.18 -8.55
N THR A 66 -3.90 -0.63 -8.41
CA THR A 66 -3.45 -1.47 -7.29
C THR A 66 -2.45 -0.70 -6.45
N VAL A 67 -2.69 -0.62 -5.14
CA VAL A 67 -1.77 0.00 -4.19
C VAL A 67 -1.04 -1.10 -3.44
N THR A 68 0.30 -1.10 -3.51
CA THR A 68 1.14 -1.99 -2.70
C THR A 68 1.57 -1.29 -1.43
N CYS A 69 1.27 -1.88 -0.29
CA CYS A 69 1.59 -1.40 1.04
C CYS A 69 2.67 -2.29 1.67
N VAL A 70 3.62 -1.66 2.37
CA VAL A 70 4.70 -2.35 3.07
C VAL A 70 4.73 -1.89 4.52
N ILE A 71 4.41 -2.79 5.45
CA ILE A 71 4.55 -2.54 6.89
C ILE A 71 5.90 -3.10 7.34
N ARG A 72 6.76 -2.21 7.83
CA ARG A 72 8.12 -2.55 8.25
C ARG A 72 8.21 -2.63 9.77
N ASN A 73 9.20 -3.36 10.27
CA ASN A 73 9.53 -3.47 11.70
C ASN A 73 8.34 -3.97 12.55
N VAL A 74 7.60 -4.94 12.01
CA VAL A 74 6.46 -5.54 12.70
C VAL A 74 6.97 -6.56 13.71
N PRO A 75 6.54 -6.53 14.98
CA PRO A 75 6.90 -7.57 15.94
C PRO A 75 6.31 -8.91 15.52
N THR A 76 6.97 -10.00 15.93
CA THR A 76 6.45 -11.36 15.74
C THR A 76 5.34 -11.67 16.71
N GLY A 77 4.36 -12.46 16.28
CA GLY A 77 3.28 -12.91 17.16
C GLY A 77 2.00 -12.07 17.12
N LEU A 78 1.87 -11.10 16.21
CA LEU A 78 0.63 -10.34 16.05
C LEU A 78 -0.39 -11.13 15.23
N GLY A 79 -1.63 -11.21 15.73
CA GLY A 79 -2.74 -11.93 15.10
C GLY A 79 -3.28 -13.03 16.00
N GLU A 80 -4.59 -13.29 15.92
CA GLU A 80 -5.29 -14.24 16.78
C GLU A 80 -6.00 -15.30 15.93
N PRO A 81 -5.42 -16.50 15.77
CA PRO A 81 -6.10 -17.60 15.09
C PRO A 81 -7.35 -18.05 15.86
N VAL A 82 -8.43 -18.50 15.22
CA VAL A 82 -8.63 -18.76 13.78
C VAL A 82 -9.44 -17.66 13.09
N PHE A 83 -10.27 -16.92 13.84
CA PHE A 83 -11.23 -15.94 13.31
C PHE A 83 -10.67 -14.51 13.22
N SER A 84 -9.61 -14.20 13.94
CA SER A 84 -9.02 -12.86 14.05
C SER A 84 -7.55 -12.87 13.60
N LYS A 85 -7.27 -13.65 12.55
CA LYS A 85 -5.96 -13.66 11.89
C LYS A 85 -5.63 -12.25 11.43
N LEU A 86 -4.36 -11.88 11.52
CA LEU A 86 -3.91 -10.54 11.13
C LEU A 86 -4.32 -10.19 9.69
N GLU A 87 -4.12 -11.12 8.76
CA GLU A 87 -4.49 -10.95 7.35
C GLU A 87 -5.99 -10.69 7.16
N ALA A 88 -6.85 -11.33 7.96
CA ALA A 88 -8.30 -11.17 7.90
C ALA A 88 -8.72 -9.79 8.44
N THR A 89 -8.14 -9.34 9.55
CA THR A 89 -8.39 -8.01 10.10
C THR A 89 -7.89 -6.91 9.17
N LEU A 90 -6.72 -7.10 8.55
CA LEU A 90 -6.19 -6.17 7.54
C LEU A 90 -7.10 -6.12 6.31
N ALA A 91 -7.53 -7.28 5.80
CA ALA A 91 -8.46 -7.36 4.69
C ALA A 91 -9.78 -6.63 5.00
N HIS A 92 -10.34 -6.86 6.19
CA HIS A 92 -11.55 -6.17 6.63
C HIS A 92 -11.39 -4.65 6.65
N GLY A 93 -10.28 -4.15 7.21
CA GLY A 93 -9.99 -2.71 7.21
C GLY A 93 -9.81 -2.14 5.80
N MET A 94 -9.09 -2.84 4.92
CA MET A 94 -8.87 -2.35 3.55
C MET A 94 -10.14 -2.41 2.69
N LEU A 95 -10.95 -3.45 2.84
CA LEU A 95 -12.23 -3.61 2.12
C LEU A 95 -13.31 -2.65 2.62
N SER A 96 -13.18 -2.09 3.83
CA SER A 96 -14.05 -1.01 4.30
C SER A 96 -13.81 0.32 3.58
N ILE A 97 -12.67 0.49 2.89
CA ILE A 97 -12.38 1.68 2.10
C ILE A 97 -13.26 1.65 0.84
N PRO A 98 -13.97 2.74 0.50
CA PRO A 98 -14.76 2.81 -0.73
C PRO A 98 -13.91 2.50 -1.97
N ALA A 99 -14.53 1.81 -2.93
CA ALA A 99 -13.91 1.32 -4.17
C ALA A 99 -12.92 0.17 -4.07
N THR A 100 -12.51 -0.26 -2.87
CA THR A 100 -11.68 -1.45 -2.77
C THR A 100 -12.49 -2.67 -3.24
N LYS A 101 -11.90 -3.44 -4.16
CA LYS A 101 -12.49 -4.65 -4.74
C LYS A 101 -11.66 -5.91 -4.51
N GLY A 102 -10.43 -5.75 -4.07
CA GLY A 102 -9.56 -6.87 -3.75
C GLY A 102 -8.62 -6.53 -2.60
N PHE A 103 -8.14 -7.59 -1.96
CA PHE A 103 -7.06 -7.55 -0.99
C PHE A 103 -6.21 -8.80 -1.18
N GLU A 104 -4.90 -8.62 -1.24
CA GLU A 104 -3.91 -9.68 -1.38
C GLU A 104 -2.78 -9.49 -0.39
N ILE A 105 -2.23 -10.57 0.15
CA ILE A 105 -1.07 -10.56 1.04
C ILE A 105 0.06 -11.41 0.46
N GLY A 106 1.31 -10.96 0.60
CA GLY A 106 2.49 -11.64 0.07
C GLY A 106 2.46 -11.84 -1.44
N SER A 107 2.63 -13.10 -1.86
CA SER A 107 2.48 -13.52 -3.27
C SER A 107 1.06 -13.32 -3.81
N GLY A 108 0.06 -13.10 -2.95
CA GLY A 108 -1.32 -12.85 -3.37
C GLY A 108 -1.89 -14.03 -4.17
N PHE A 109 -2.65 -13.71 -5.21
CA PHE A 109 -3.26 -14.72 -6.09
C PHE A 109 -2.24 -15.53 -6.89
N GLU A 110 -1.07 -14.95 -7.22
CA GLU A 110 0.01 -15.66 -7.92
C GLU A 110 0.50 -16.87 -7.13
N GLY A 111 0.43 -16.81 -5.79
CA GLY A 111 0.76 -17.94 -4.92
C GLY A 111 -0.10 -19.19 -5.16
N THR A 112 -1.28 -19.05 -5.77
CA THR A 112 -2.15 -20.19 -6.09
C THR A 112 -1.72 -20.94 -7.36
N GLU A 113 -0.83 -20.35 -8.16
CA GLU A 113 -0.33 -20.90 -9.42
C GLU A 113 1.07 -21.54 -9.26
N ILE A 114 1.68 -21.41 -8.08
CA ILE A 114 3.03 -21.87 -7.78
C ILE A 114 2.97 -23.16 -6.94
N PRO A 115 3.73 -24.22 -7.30
CA PRO A 115 3.78 -25.43 -6.49
C PRO A 115 4.37 -25.14 -5.11
N GLY A 116 3.82 -25.77 -4.06
CA GLY A 116 4.26 -25.56 -2.67
C GLY A 116 5.75 -25.79 -2.43
N SER A 117 6.38 -26.68 -3.20
CA SER A 117 7.84 -26.91 -3.14
C SER A 117 8.66 -25.67 -3.50
N ALA A 118 8.14 -24.79 -4.36
CA ALA A 118 8.77 -23.53 -4.74
C ALA A 118 8.21 -22.33 -3.96
N HIS A 119 6.97 -22.41 -3.49
CA HIS A 119 6.31 -21.31 -2.76
C HIS A 119 6.73 -21.23 -1.29
N ASN A 120 7.08 -22.37 -0.68
CA ASN A 120 7.42 -22.43 0.74
C ASN A 120 8.65 -21.58 1.08
N ASP A 121 8.48 -20.67 2.03
CA ASP A 121 9.55 -19.83 2.54
C ASP A 121 10.45 -20.62 3.51
N MET A 122 11.70 -20.88 3.09
CA MET A 122 12.68 -21.57 3.94
C MET A 122 13.09 -20.70 5.13
N PHE A 123 13.02 -21.26 6.35
CA PHE A 123 13.50 -20.59 7.55
C PHE A 123 15.03 -20.61 7.63
N ILE A 124 15.61 -19.46 7.89
CA ILE A 124 17.04 -19.26 8.13
C ILE A 124 17.23 -18.57 9.48
N ARG A 125 18.42 -18.74 10.08
CA ARG A 125 18.75 -18.02 11.32
C ARG A 125 18.83 -16.53 11.00
N ASN A 126 18.18 -15.71 11.84
CA ASN A 126 18.29 -14.27 11.69
C ASN A 126 19.72 -13.82 12.06
N PRO A 127 20.48 -13.15 11.17
CA PRO A 127 21.80 -12.65 11.51
C PRO A 127 21.75 -11.52 12.55
N ASP A 128 20.60 -10.87 12.68
CA ASP A 128 20.39 -9.65 13.46
C ASP A 128 19.74 -9.91 14.84
N THR A 129 19.79 -11.13 15.38
CA THR A 129 19.05 -11.49 16.63
C THR A 129 19.32 -10.59 17.81
N ASP A 130 20.54 -10.07 17.90
CA ASP A 130 20.99 -9.27 19.05
C ASP A 130 20.68 -7.78 18.88
N SER A 131 20.16 -7.39 17.70
CA SER A 131 19.77 -6.02 17.41
C SER A 131 18.30 -5.76 17.73
N VAL A 132 18.05 -4.61 18.38
CA VAL A 132 16.69 -4.15 18.66
C VAL A 132 16.10 -3.51 17.40
N SER A 133 14.84 -3.81 17.09
CA SER A 133 14.08 -3.11 16.05
C SER A 133 14.06 -1.60 16.32
N LYS A 134 13.96 -0.78 15.26
CA LYS A 134 13.76 0.69 15.42
C LYS A 134 12.56 1.04 16.30
N ASN A 135 11.62 0.11 16.43
CA ASN A 135 10.39 0.28 17.17
C ASN A 135 10.49 -0.27 18.62
N GLY A 136 11.70 -0.64 19.08
CA GLY A 136 11.95 -1.13 20.44
C GLY A 136 11.65 -2.61 20.67
N PHE A 137 11.12 -3.33 19.67
CA PHE A 137 10.83 -4.76 19.77
C PHE A 137 12.06 -5.63 19.51
N ALA A 138 12.15 -6.78 20.21
CA ALA A 138 13.16 -7.79 19.92
C ALA A 138 12.94 -8.38 18.52
N LYS A 139 14.02 -8.54 17.75
CA LYS A 139 13.96 -9.23 16.46
C LYS A 139 13.82 -10.74 16.67
N PRO A 140 13.12 -11.48 15.78
CA PRO A 140 12.96 -12.91 15.92
C PRO A 140 14.28 -13.67 15.70
N LYS A 141 14.39 -14.85 16.31
CA LYS A 141 15.55 -15.75 16.14
C LYS A 141 15.66 -16.34 14.74
N LEU A 142 14.52 -16.53 14.09
CA LEU A 142 14.39 -17.07 12.74
C LEU A 142 13.86 -15.97 11.82
N THR A 143 14.32 -15.98 10.57
CA THR A 143 13.77 -15.19 9.47
C THR A 143 13.57 -16.11 8.27
N THR A 144 12.93 -15.63 7.21
CA THR A 144 12.69 -16.41 6.00
C THR A 144 13.63 -15.97 4.90
N SER A 145 14.13 -16.91 4.09
CA SER A 145 15.00 -16.59 2.95
C SER A 145 14.25 -15.80 1.86
N THR A 146 12.97 -16.12 1.69
CA THR A 146 12.01 -15.45 0.81
C THR A 146 10.83 -14.94 1.63
N ASN A 147 9.98 -14.10 1.05
CA ASN A 147 8.81 -13.57 1.77
C ASN A 147 7.54 -13.73 0.94
N ASN A 148 7.31 -14.94 0.44
CA ASN A 148 6.11 -15.29 -0.32
C ASN A 148 4.87 -15.21 0.56
N SER A 149 4.99 -15.48 1.86
CA SER A 149 3.91 -15.36 2.84
C SER A 149 3.55 -13.90 3.19
N GLY A 150 4.35 -12.92 2.74
CA GLY A 150 4.07 -11.50 2.98
C GLY A 150 4.07 -11.11 4.45
N GLY A 151 4.96 -11.69 5.25
CA GLY A 151 5.13 -11.36 6.68
C GLY A 151 4.10 -11.99 7.63
N VAL A 152 3.12 -12.74 7.09
CA VAL A 152 2.10 -13.44 7.88
C VAL A 152 2.15 -14.93 7.55
N GLN A 153 2.16 -15.78 8.59
CA GLN A 153 2.14 -17.24 8.46
C GLN A 153 1.14 -17.81 9.47
N GLY A 154 0.23 -18.65 9.01
CA GLY A 154 -0.84 -19.20 9.87
C GLY A 154 -1.76 -18.14 10.50
N GLY A 155 -1.79 -16.93 9.94
CA GLY A 155 -2.54 -15.79 10.49
C GLY A 155 -1.80 -14.96 11.54
N ILE A 156 -0.52 -15.23 11.79
CA ILE A 156 0.34 -14.55 12.77
C ILE A 156 1.56 -13.93 12.07
N THR A 157 2.07 -12.79 12.55
CA THR A 157 3.29 -12.19 12.01
C THR A 157 4.55 -13.01 12.32
N ASN A 158 5.38 -13.21 11.30
CA ASN A 158 6.68 -13.89 11.42
C ASN A 158 7.87 -12.90 11.59
N GLY A 159 7.60 -11.59 11.54
CA GLY A 159 8.60 -10.53 11.74
C GLY A 159 9.29 -10.05 10.46
N ALA A 160 9.03 -10.71 9.33
CA ALA A 160 9.34 -10.15 8.02
C ALA A 160 8.43 -8.95 7.73
N HIS A 161 8.75 -8.18 6.70
CA HIS A 161 7.90 -7.08 6.26
C HIS A 161 6.55 -7.60 5.78
N ILE A 162 5.47 -6.97 6.22
CA ILE A 162 4.15 -7.30 5.72
C ILE A 162 3.98 -6.62 4.37
N PHE A 163 3.74 -7.42 3.34
CA PHE A 163 3.41 -6.95 2.00
C PHE A 163 1.95 -7.25 1.74
N PHE A 164 1.16 -6.24 1.42
CA PHE A 164 -0.20 -6.45 0.95
C PHE A 164 -0.52 -5.50 -0.19
N ARG A 165 -1.49 -5.88 -1.02
CA ARG A 165 -2.00 -5.10 -2.13
C ARG A 165 -3.50 -4.89 -1.96
N ALA A 166 -3.97 -3.67 -2.19
CA ALA A 166 -5.38 -3.34 -2.25
C ALA A 166 -5.72 -2.88 -3.67
N GLN A 167 -6.73 -3.50 -4.27
CA GLN A 167 -7.16 -3.20 -5.64
C GLN A 167 -8.39 -2.29 -5.60
N PHE A 168 -8.35 -1.20 -6.36
CA PHE A 168 -9.42 -0.22 -6.46
C PHE A 168 -10.04 -0.25 -7.85
N GLN A 169 -11.37 -0.23 -7.91
CA GLN A 169 -12.09 -0.16 -9.18
C GLN A 169 -12.00 1.23 -9.83
N SER A 170 -12.21 1.27 -11.15
CA SER A 170 -12.49 2.50 -11.89
C SER A 170 -13.78 3.16 -11.42
N TRP A 171 -13.82 4.49 -11.41
CA TRP A 171 -14.99 5.28 -11.03
C TRP A 171 -15.52 6.09 -12.21
N ARG A 172 -16.73 5.75 -12.66
CA ARG A 172 -17.40 6.41 -13.79
C ARG A 172 -17.80 7.88 -13.53
N GLN A 173 -17.57 8.45 -12.34
CA GLN A 173 -18.15 9.72 -11.92
C GLN A 173 -17.18 10.64 -11.18
N TRP A 174 -16.02 10.98 -11.77
CA TRP A 174 -15.34 12.23 -11.38
C TRP A 174 -16.08 13.47 -11.90
N LEU A 175 -16.81 13.38 -13.03
CA LEU A 175 -17.60 14.49 -13.58
C LEU A 175 -18.91 14.79 -12.81
N ARG A 176 -19.43 13.85 -12.01
CA ARG A 176 -20.70 14.05 -11.27
C ARG A 176 -20.53 14.38 -9.79
N PHE A 177 -19.40 14.03 -9.17
CA PHE A 177 -19.12 14.49 -7.80
C PHE A 177 -18.93 16.02 -7.73
N ALA A 178 -18.44 16.64 -8.80
CA ALA A 178 -18.38 18.10 -8.93
C ALA A 178 -19.77 18.77 -9.06
N PHE A 179 -20.80 18.03 -9.48
CA PHE A 179 -22.15 18.55 -9.64
C PHE A 179 -23.01 18.41 -8.38
N TRP A 180 -22.67 17.48 -7.48
CA TRP A 180 -23.44 17.27 -6.25
C TRP A 180 -23.06 18.23 -5.11
N THR A 181 -22.09 19.13 -5.33
CA THR A 181 -21.75 20.24 -4.43
C THR A 181 -22.22 21.61 -4.95
N LEU A 182 -23.04 21.66 -6.00
CA LEU A 182 -23.57 22.89 -6.61
C LEU A 182 -25.10 22.84 -6.80
N SER A 183 -25.84 22.26 -5.84
CA SER A 183 -27.30 22.37 -5.77
C SER A 183 -27.75 22.71 -4.36
#